data_AF-A0A970L2S2-F1
#
_entry.id   AF-A0A970L2S2-F1
#
_cell.length_a   1.000
_cell.length_b   1.000
_cell.length_c   1.000
_cell.angle_alpha   90.00
_cell.angle_beta   90.00
_cell.angle_gamma   90.00
#
_symmetry.space_group_name_H-M   'P 1'
#
loop_
_entity.id
_entity.type
_entity.pdbx_description
1 polymer ?
#
loop_
_entity_poly.entity_id
_entity_poly.type
_entity_poly.pdbx_seq_one_letter_code
_entity_poly.pdbx_strand_id
1 'polypeptide(L)'
;MIREWEDPRIVGRNRLPARASLLPYADEAAALERVYEESPWIQLLNGVWKFHYAERPELAPVNFYDEGYDDAHWLDLPVPSNWQV
;
A
#
# COMPACT_ATOMS: atom_id res chain seq x y z
N MET A 1 7.65 -20.55 17.31
CA MET A 1 6.49 -19.86 16.71
C MET A 1 6.77 -19.75 15.22
N ILE A 2 5.89 -20.24 14.35
CA ILE A 2 6.07 -20.17 12.88
C ILE A 2 5.65 -18.76 12.44
N ARG A 3 6.38 -18.15 11.50
CA ARG A 3 6.03 -16.83 10.97
C ARG A 3 4.84 -16.96 10.04
N GLU A 4 4.00 -15.94 9.97
CA GLU A 4 2.75 -16.03 9.20
C GLU A 4 2.98 -16.26 7.71
N TRP A 5 4.02 -15.65 7.15
CA TRP A 5 4.40 -15.84 5.74
C TRP A 5 5.04 -17.21 5.45
N GLU A 6 5.30 -18.04 6.47
CA GLU A 6 5.77 -19.42 6.31
C GLU A 6 4.62 -20.44 6.39
N ASP A 7 3.41 -20.02 6.79
CA ASP A 7 2.24 -20.89 6.88
C ASP A 7 1.31 -20.70 5.67
N PRO A 8 1.24 -21.66 4.73
CA PRO A 8 0.45 -21.52 3.50
C PRO A 8 -1.06 -21.47 3.74
N ARG A 9 -1.53 -21.78 4.95
CA ARG A 9 -2.94 -21.68 5.32
C ARG A 9 -3.34 -20.24 5.66
N ILE A 10 -2.37 -19.38 5.98
CA ILE A 10 -2.59 -17.97 6.30
C ILE A 10 -2.46 -17.15 5.02
N VAL A 11 -3.58 -16.95 4.32
CA VAL A 11 -3.64 -16.18 3.06
C VAL A 11 -4.02 -14.71 3.26
N GLY A 12 -4.31 -14.30 4.49
CA GLY A 12 -4.65 -12.93 4.85
C GLY A 12 -5.20 -12.81 6.27
N ARG A 13 -5.18 -11.58 6.79
CA ARG A 13 -5.77 -11.21 8.09
C ARG A 13 -6.57 -9.93 7.94
N ASN A 14 -7.76 -9.89 8.55
CA ASN A 14 -8.62 -8.70 8.62
C ASN A 14 -8.92 -8.03 7.25
N ARG A 15 -8.84 -8.78 6.15
CA ARG A 15 -9.22 -8.29 4.82
C ARG A 15 -10.74 -8.29 4.71
N LEU A 16 -11.29 -7.29 4.03
CA LEU A 16 -12.70 -7.30 3.66
C LEU A 16 -12.99 -8.51 2.74
N PRO A 17 -14.20 -9.11 2.81
CA PRO A 17 -14.60 -10.18 1.90
C PRO A 17 -14.49 -9.77 0.43
N ALA A 18 -14.17 -10.74 -0.43
CA ALA A 18 -14.15 -10.52 -1.87
C ALA A 18 -15.53 -10.06 -2.37
N ARG A 19 -15.55 -9.03 -3.21
CA ARG A 19 -16.75 -8.45 -3.83
C ARG A 19 -16.39 -7.78 -5.16
N ALA A 20 -17.40 -7.43 -5.95
CA ALA A 20 -17.22 -6.59 -7.13
C ALA A 20 -16.64 -5.20 -6.78
N SER A 21 -15.93 -4.58 -7.71
CA SER A 21 -15.39 -3.22 -7.54
C SER A 21 -16.54 -2.21 -7.40
N LEU A 22 -16.54 -1.48 -6.29
CA LEU A 22 -17.50 -0.42 -5.99
C LEU A 22 -16.73 0.85 -5.67
N LEU A 23 -16.37 1.60 -6.70
CA LEU A 23 -15.68 2.88 -6.57
C LEU A 23 -16.73 4.00 -6.55
N PRO A 24 -16.68 4.92 -5.57
CA PRO A 24 -17.61 6.04 -5.54
C PRO A 24 -17.26 7.04 -6.64
N TYR A 25 -18.24 7.40 -7.47
CA TYR A 25 -18.15 8.46 -8.50
C TYR A 25 -18.98 9.66 -8.07
N ALA A 26 -18.49 10.88 -8.32
CA ALA A 26 -19.14 12.13 -7.92
C ALA A 26 -20.57 12.26 -8.50
N ASP A 27 -20.76 11.80 -9.74
CA ASP A 27 -22.02 11.82 -10.48
C ASP A 27 -22.07 10.69 -11.54
N GLU A 28 -23.20 10.62 -12.25
CA GLU A 28 -23.46 9.63 -13.31
C GLU A 28 -22.51 9.79 -14.51
N ALA A 29 -22.17 11.03 -14.88
CA ALA A 29 -21.31 11.29 -16.03
C ALA A 29 -19.89 10.74 -15.77
N ALA A 30 -19.33 11.03 -14.59
CA ALA A 30 -18.06 10.49 -14.15
C ALA A 30 -18.08 8.95 -14.08
N ALA A 31 -19.21 8.35 -13.69
CA ALA A 31 -19.37 6.90 -13.65
C ALA A 31 -19.37 6.26 -15.05
N LEU A 32 -20.00 6.90 -16.05
CA LEU A 32 -20.02 6.43 -17.44
C LEU A 32 -18.64 6.53 -18.10
N GLU A 33 -17.90 7.61 -17.83
CA GLU A 33 -16.52 7.85 -18.28
C GLU A 33 -15.50 7.02 -17.48
N ARG A 34 -15.91 6.44 -16.34
CA ARG A 34 -15.09 5.66 -15.41
C ARG A 34 -13.94 6.43 -14.77
N VAL A 35 -14.12 7.74 -14.56
CA VAL A 35 -13.13 8.63 -13.93
C VAL A 35 -13.37 8.67 -12.42
N TYR A 36 -12.93 7.64 -11.70
CA TYR A 36 -13.11 7.56 -10.25
C TYR A 36 -12.02 8.35 -9.52
N GLU A 37 -10.88 8.57 -10.17
CA GLU A 37 -9.71 9.25 -9.62
C GLU A 37 -10.00 10.71 -9.22
N GLU A 38 -10.99 11.33 -9.88
CA GLU A 38 -11.44 12.71 -9.59
C GLU A 38 -12.56 12.76 -8.54
N SER A 39 -12.99 11.61 -8.03
CA SER A 39 -14.05 11.52 -7.03
C SER A 39 -13.63 12.21 -5.73
N PRO A 40 -14.50 13.05 -5.12
CA PRO A 40 -14.19 13.75 -3.87
C PRO A 40 -14.08 12.79 -2.66
N TRP A 41 -14.47 11.52 -2.83
CA TRP A 41 -14.37 10.48 -1.80
C TRP A 41 -13.16 9.56 -1.99
N ILE A 42 -12.30 9.86 -2.96
CA ILE A 42 -11.09 9.09 -3.24
C ILE A 42 -9.87 9.99 -3.11
N GLN A 43 -8.85 9.46 -2.43
CA GLN A 43 -7.53 10.07 -2.36
C GLN A 43 -6.52 9.05 -2.90
N LEU A 44 -5.85 9.41 -4.00
CA LEU A 44 -4.75 8.61 -4.52
C LEU A 44 -3.52 8.81 -3.63
N LEU A 45 -2.84 7.70 -3.32
CA LEU A 45 -1.58 7.71 -2.57
C LEU A 45 -0.37 7.34 -3.46
N ASN A 46 -0.56 7.33 -4.78
CA ASN A 46 0.54 7.23 -5.73
C ASN A 46 1.43 8.48 -5.57
N GLY A 47 2.73 8.30 -5.67
CA GLY A 47 3.69 9.37 -5.41
C GLY A 47 5.03 8.83 -4.94
N VAL A 48 5.81 9.69 -4.29
CA VAL A 48 7.12 9.32 -3.74
C VAL A 48 6.96 8.89 -2.29
N TRP A 49 7.50 7.71 -1.97
CA TRP A 49 7.48 7.13 -0.64
C TRP A 49 8.89 6.94 -0.11
N LYS A 50 9.09 7.12 1.20
CA LYS A 50 10.33 6.72 1.88
C LYS A 50 10.44 5.20 1.85
N PHE A 51 11.61 4.71 1.43
CA PHE A 51 11.84 3.29 1.15
C PHE A 51 13.19 2.83 1.67
N HIS A 52 13.19 1.68 2.35
CA HIS A 52 14.38 1.00 2.85
C HIS A 52 14.32 -0.48 2.50
N TYR A 53 15.35 -0.98 1.81
CA TYR A 53 15.51 -2.39 1.50
C TYR A 53 16.35 -3.10 2.57
N ALA A 54 15.87 -4.25 3.04
CA ALA A 54 16.61 -5.15 3.93
C ALA A 54 16.70 -6.53 3.30
N GLU A 55 17.90 -7.13 3.29
CA GLU A 55 18.15 -8.43 2.63
C GLU A 55 17.37 -9.61 3.25
N ARG A 56 16.96 -9.47 4.52
CA ARG A 56 16.12 -10.43 5.24
C ARG A 56 15.27 -9.71 6.28
N PRO A 57 14.10 -10.25 6.67
CA PRO A 57 13.16 -9.57 7.56
C PRO A 57 13.77 -9.15 8.91
N GLU A 58 14.73 -9.90 9.44
CA GLU A 58 15.39 -9.61 10.72
C GLU A 58 16.30 -8.39 10.68
N LEU A 59 16.65 -7.91 9.48
CA LEU A 59 17.46 -6.70 9.27
C LEU A 59 16.60 -5.46 9.03
N ALA A 60 15.27 -5.58 8.99
CA ALA A 60 14.40 -4.41 8.91
C ALA A 60 14.59 -3.54 10.17
N PRO A 61 14.63 -2.21 10.05
CA PRO A 61 14.78 -1.33 11.21
C PRO A 61 13.66 -1.56 12.23
N VAL A 62 14.01 -1.72 13.51
CA VAL A 62 13.03 -1.99 14.57
C VAL A 62 12.13 -0.75 14.73
N ASN A 63 10.83 -0.98 14.92
CA ASN A 63 9.82 0.07 15.14
C ASN A 63 9.68 1.11 14.01
N PHE A 64 10.05 0.77 12.77
CA PHE A 64 9.92 1.68 11.61
C PHE A 64 8.49 2.15 11.32
N TYR A 65 7.49 1.49 11.88
CA TYR A 65 6.07 1.81 11.71
C TYR A 65 5.54 2.82 12.73
N ASP A 66 6.33 3.18 13.75
CA ASP A 66 5.92 4.17 14.75
C ASP A 66 5.89 5.57 14.14
N GLU A 67 4.88 6.38 14.48
CA GLU A 67 4.70 7.74 13.91
C GLU A 67 5.89 8.69 14.13
N GLY A 68 6.70 8.44 15.16
CA GLY A 68 7.87 9.25 15.51
C GLY A 68 9.21 8.70 14.99
N TYR A 69 9.21 7.64 14.18
CA TYR A 69 10.44 7.09 13.62
C TYR A 69 11.07 8.06 12.62
N ASP A 70 12.39 8.31 12.73
CA ASP A 70 13.12 9.16 11.79
C ASP A 70 13.58 8.36 10.56
N ASP A 71 12.91 8.61 9.43
CA ASP A 71 13.20 8.01 8.12
C ASP A 71 13.93 8.97 7.17
N ALA A 72 14.47 10.10 7.65
CA ALA A 72 15.07 11.13 6.80
C ALA A 72 16.23 10.61 5.91
N HIS A 73 16.90 9.55 6.37
CA HIS A 73 18.02 8.91 5.66
C HIS A 73 17.59 7.87 4.63
N TRP A 74 16.29 7.57 4.52
CA TRP A 74 15.77 6.59 3.56
C TRP A 74 15.70 7.18 2.16
N LEU A 75 15.75 6.27 1.18
CA LEU A 75 15.62 6.64 -0.22
C LEU A 75 14.17 6.99 -0.54
N ASP A 76 14.02 7.82 -1.56
CA ASP A 76 12.72 8.14 -2.16
C ASP A 76 12.44 7.17 -3.32
N LEU A 77 11.27 6.52 -3.31
CA LEU A 77 10.85 5.57 -4.34
C LEU A 77 9.49 6.00 -4.94
N PRO A 78 9.35 6.12 -6.28
CA PRO A 78 8.06 6.36 -6.90
C PRO A 78 7.16 5.11 -6.81
N VAL A 79 5.88 5.29 -6.48
CA VAL A 79 4.88 4.23 -6.34
C VAL A 79 3.67 4.54 -7.24
N PRO A 80 3.19 3.60 -8.06
CA PRO A 80 3.63 2.20 -8.18
C PRO A 80 4.90 2.01 -9.03
N SER A 81 5.81 1.13 -8.60
CA SER A 81 7.00 0.70 -9.36
C SER A 81 7.50 -0.66 -8.87
N ASN A 82 8.42 -1.28 -9.62
CA ASN A 82 9.24 -2.39 -9.12
C ASN A 82 10.57 -1.81 -8.64
N TRP A 83 10.98 -2.09 -7.40
CA TRP A 83 12.15 -1.44 -6.79
C TRP A 83 13.50 -1.77 -7.47
N GLN A 84 13.55 -2.82 -8.29
CA GLN A 84 14.76 -3.28 -8.97
C GLN A 84 15.06 -2.52 -10.28
N VAL A 85 14.07 -1.79 -10.82
CA VAL A 85 14.12 -1.13 -12.13
C VAL A 85 14.48 0.34 -11.93
#